data_AF-A0A392NBT8-F1
#
_entry.id   AF-A0A392NBT8-F1
#
_cell.length_a   1.000
_cell.length_b   1.000
_cell.length_c   1.000
_cell.angle_alpha   90.00
_cell.angle_beta   90.00
_cell.angle_gamma   90.00
#
_symmetry.space_group_name_H-M   'P 1'
#
loop_
_entity.id
_entity.type
_entity.pdbx_description
1 polymer ?
#
loop_
_entity_poly.entity_id
_entity_poly.type
_entity_poly.pdbx_seq_one_letter_code
_entity_poly.pdbx_strand_id
1 'polypeptide(L)'
;YPKMKESDIAEACPVCRDNCNCKACLRSFKLIDEIKHSAKSKTNKDEEVEFSKYLLKGLLPYLRQLDEEQMIEKEREAKRQGISLSKLKIKSADYPKDERVYWLALI
;
A
#
# COMPACT_ATOMS: atom_id res chain seq x y z
N TYR A 1 20.35 -29.82 -8.54
CA TYR A 1 20.82 -29.97 -7.15
C TYR A 1 20.78 -31.44 -6.74
N PRO A 2 21.79 -32.25 -7.11
CA PRO A 2 21.71 -33.71 -6.93
C PRO A 2 21.83 -34.20 -5.47
N LYS A 3 22.22 -33.32 -4.54
CA LYS A 3 22.47 -33.63 -3.12
C LYS A 3 21.45 -33.01 -2.16
N MET A 4 20.50 -32.21 -2.65
CA MET A 4 19.45 -31.62 -1.82
C MET A 4 18.18 -32.45 -1.95
N LYS A 5 17.50 -32.69 -0.83
CA LYS A 5 16.15 -33.23 -0.83
C LYS A 5 15.17 -32.13 -1.22
N GLU A 6 14.03 -32.52 -1.75
CA GLU A 6 12.94 -31.59 -2.07
C GLU A 6 12.50 -30.78 -0.84
N SER A 7 12.55 -31.37 0.36
CA SER A 7 12.30 -30.69 1.64
C SER A 7 13.25 -29.52 1.88
N ASP A 8 14.53 -29.72 1.60
CA ASP A 8 15.57 -28.72 1.84
C ASP A 8 15.39 -27.53 0.87
N ILE A 9 14.91 -27.82 -0.34
CA ILE A 9 14.55 -26.81 -1.33
C ILE A 9 13.31 -26.05 -0.88
N ALA A 10 12.27 -26.74 -0.39
CA ALA A 10 11.04 -26.10 0.08
C ALA A 10 11.29 -25.19 1.30
N GLU A 11 12.17 -25.59 2.22
CA GLU A 11 12.52 -24.81 3.41
C GLU A 11 13.35 -23.55 3.09
N ALA A 12 14.15 -23.60 2.02
CA ALA A 12 14.87 -22.44 1.53
C ALA A 12 14.04 -21.55 0.58
N CYS A 13 13.01 -22.11 -0.07
CA CYS A 13 12.25 -21.42 -1.11
C CYS A 13 11.27 -20.40 -0.51
N PRO A 14 11.43 -19.10 -0.82
CA PRO A 14 10.55 -18.08 -0.28
C PRO A 14 9.10 -18.19 -0.81
N VAL A 15 8.90 -18.83 -1.97
CA VAL A 15 7.56 -19.08 -2.51
C VAL A 15 6.86 -20.19 -1.73
N CYS A 16 7.55 -21.29 -1.43
CA CYS A 16 7.00 -22.40 -0.64
C CYS A 16 6.72 -22.02 0.82
N ARG A 17 7.29 -20.90 1.28
CA ARG A 17 7.13 -20.33 2.63
C ARG A 17 6.28 -19.07 2.66
N ASP A 18 5.59 -18.76 1.56
CA ASP A 18 4.68 -17.62 1.42
C ASP A 18 5.30 -16.26 1.81
N ASN A 19 6.62 -16.11 1.66
CA ASN A 19 7.36 -14.90 2.01
C ASN A 19 8.11 -14.27 0.82
N CYS A 20 7.87 -14.77 -0.39
CA CYS A 20 8.47 -14.22 -1.61
C CYS A 20 7.88 -12.86 -1.97
N ASN A 21 8.73 -11.83 -2.01
CA ASN A 21 8.35 -10.46 -2.34
C ASN A 21 8.49 -10.12 -3.84
N CYS A 22 8.56 -11.11 -4.73
CA CYS A 22 8.66 -10.83 -6.16
C CYS A 22 7.33 -10.27 -6.70
N LYS A 23 7.40 -9.52 -7.82
CA LYS A 23 6.21 -8.87 -8.44
C LYS A 23 5.10 -9.86 -8.77
N ALA A 24 5.43 -11.08 -9.20
CA ALA A 24 4.46 -12.11 -9.54
C ALA A 24 3.75 -12.66 -8.28
N CYS A 25 4.50 -13.00 -7.22
CA CYS A 25 3.94 -13.49 -5.96
C CYS A 25 3.09 -12.43 -5.26
N LEU A 26 3.54 -11.18 -5.21
CA LEU A 26 2.77 -10.08 -4.62
C LEU A 26 1.50 -9.71 -5.42
N ARG A 27 1.36 -10.19 -6.66
CA ARG A 27 0.15 -10.05 -7.49
C ARG A 27 -0.68 -11.33 -7.52
N SER A 28 -0.23 -12.40 -6.85
CA SER A 28 -0.95 -13.66 -6.78
C SER A 28 -2.23 -13.48 -5.99
N PHE A 29 -3.38 -13.65 -6.66
CA PHE A 29 -4.69 -13.63 -6.01
C PHE A 29 -4.76 -14.61 -4.84
N LYS A 30 -4.13 -15.78 -4.96
CA LYS A 30 -4.10 -16.81 -3.93
C LYS A 30 -3.42 -16.31 -2.65
N LEU A 31 -2.22 -15.73 -2.75
CA LEU A 31 -1.50 -15.19 -1.60
C LEU A 31 -2.28 -14.04 -0.94
N ILE A 32 -2.85 -13.14 -1.76
CA ILE A 32 -3.65 -12.02 -1.27
C ILE A 32 -4.90 -12.52 -0.54
N ASP A 33 -5.56 -13.56 -1.04
CA ASP A 33 -6.76 -14.12 -0.44
C ASP A 33 -6.44 -14.89 0.86
N GLU A 34 -5.35 -15.65 0.89
CA GLU A 34 -4.84 -16.32 2.10
C GLU A 34 -4.45 -15.32 3.21
N ILE A 35 -3.81 -14.20 2.86
CA ILE A 35 -3.55 -13.10 3.80
C ILE A 35 -4.87 -12.51 4.34
N LYS A 36 -5.86 -12.28 3.46
CA LYS A 36 -7.17 -11.78 3.88
C LYS A 36 -7.94 -12.77 4.75
N HIS A 37 -7.83 -14.06 4.47
CA HIS A 37 -8.50 -15.12 5.23
C HIS A 37 -7.85 -15.36 6.59
N SER A 38 -6.52 -15.32 6.67
CA SER A 38 -5.77 -15.42 7.94
C SER A 38 -6.04 -14.21 8.85
N ALA A 39 -6.09 -13.00 8.28
CA ALA A 39 -6.49 -11.78 9.01
C ALA A 39 -7.94 -11.82 9.53
N LYS A 40 -8.85 -12.52 8.84
CA LYS A 40 -10.24 -12.71 9.29
C LYS A 40 -10.38 -13.74 10.41
N SER A 41 -9.36 -14.57 10.65
CA SER A 41 -9.45 -15.60 11.68
C SER A 41 -9.11 -15.01 13.06
N LYS A 42 -10.17 -14.62 13.78
CA LYS A 42 -10.21 -14.34 15.23
C LYS A 42 -9.51 -13.07 15.74
N THR A 43 -9.72 -11.92 15.11
CA THR A 43 -9.48 -10.64 15.78
C THR A 43 -10.74 -10.23 16.55
N ASN A 44 -10.60 -9.99 17.85
CA ASN A 44 -11.66 -9.34 18.62
C ASN A 44 -11.81 -7.90 18.09
N LYS A 45 -13.04 -7.41 17.89
CA LYS A 45 -13.27 -6.03 17.39
C LYS A 45 -12.52 -4.98 18.23
N ASP A 46 -12.39 -5.20 19.53
CA ASP A 46 -11.65 -4.30 20.42
C ASP A 46 -10.14 -4.30 20.12
N GLU A 47 -9.56 -5.45 19.76
CA GLU A 47 -8.16 -5.57 19.35
C GLU A 47 -7.91 -4.88 18.00
N GLU A 48 -8.85 -4.97 17.05
CA GLU A 48 -8.77 -4.24 15.77
C GLU A 48 -8.78 -2.73 15.97
N VAL A 49 -9.60 -2.24 16.90
CA VAL A 49 -9.69 -0.82 17.23
C VAL A 49 -8.39 -0.33 17.87
N GLU A 50 -7.83 -1.07 18.84
CA GLU A 50 -6.57 -0.69 19.47
C GLU A 50 -5.38 -0.76 18.50
N PHE A 51 -5.34 -1.78 17.65
CA PHE A 51 -4.34 -1.88 16.59
C PHE A 51 -4.46 -0.71 15.59
N SER A 52 -5.68 -0.34 15.20
CA SER A 52 -5.93 0.80 14.33
C SER A 52 -5.48 2.12 14.97
N LYS A 53 -5.75 2.32 16.27
CA LYS A 53 -5.26 3.50 17.02
C LYS A 53 -3.73 3.53 17.06
N TYR A 54 -3.10 2.38 17.30
CA TYR A 54 -1.64 2.26 17.30
C TYR A 54 -1.04 2.63 15.95
N LEU A 55 -1.57 2.07 14.86
CA LEU A 55 -1.16 2.42 13.50
C LEU A 55 -1.37 3.91 13.21
N LEU A 56 -2.54 4.46 13.55
CA LEU A 56 -2.81 5.89 13.36
C LEU A 56 -1.80 6.75 14.11
N LYS A 57 -1.43 6.42 15.35
CA LYS A 57 -0.41 7.16 16.09
C LYS A 57 0.94 7.16 15.37
N GLY A 58 1.34 6.02 14.81
CA GLY A 58 2.59 5.90 14.05
C GLY A 58 2.55 6.61 12.69
N LEU A 59 1.41 6.55 12.00
CA LEU A 59 1.23 7.11 10.66
C LEU A 59 0.91 8.61 10.67
N LEU A 60 0.30 9.13 11.73
CA LEU A 60 -0.19 10.51 11.79
C LEU A 60 0.87 11.57 11.46
N PRO A 61 2.13 11.48 11.93
CA PRO A 61 3.16 12.45 11.54
C PRO A 61 3.39 12.49 10.02
N TYR A 62 3.45 11.32 9.39
CA TYR A 62 3.66 11.19 7.94
C TYR A 62 2.44 11.66 7.15
N LEU A 63 1.23 11.38 7.63
CA LEU A 63 0.00 11.86 7.00
C LEU A 63 -0.11 13.38 7.06
N ARG A 64 0.35 14.02 8.14
CA ARG A 64 0.42 15.48 8.25
C ARG A 64 1.44 16.08 7.29
N GLN A 65 2.65 15.52 7.26
CA GLN A 65 3.67 15.94 6.30
C GLN A 65 3.17 15.84 4.86
N LEU A 66 2.50 14.73 4.53
CA LEU A 66 1.92 14.50 3.21
C LEU A 66 0.83 15.53 2.85
N ASP A 67 -0.03 15.87 3.81
CA ASP A 67 -1.05 16.91 3.61
C ASP A 67 -0.41 18.28 3.35
N GLU A 68 0.62 18.64 4.11
CA GLU A 68 1.39 19.87 3.90
C GLU A 68 2.03 19.92 2.51
N GLU A 69 2.71 18.85 2.09
CA GLU A 69 3.32 18.73 0.77
C GLU A 69 2.27 18.86 -0.35
N GLN A 70 1.13 18.17 -0.22
CA GLN A 70 0.02 18.28 -1.17
C GLN A 70 -0.56 19.70 -1.23
N MET A 71 -0.67 20.39 -0.10
CA MET A 71 -1.19 21.76 -0.07
C MET A 71 -0.25 22.73 -0.79
N ILE A 72 1.07 22.59 -0.60
CA ILE A 72 2.08 23.37 -1.33
C ILE A 72 1.95 23.17 -2.86
N GLU A 73 1.75 21.93 -3.31
CA GLU A 73 1.56 21.64 -4.74
C GLU A 73 0.26 22.24 -5.29
N LYS A 74 -0.85 22.13 -4.55
CA LYS A 74 -2.13 22.72 -4.95
C LYS A 74 -2.06 24.24 -5.04
N GLU A 75 -1.36 24.90 -4.12
CA GLU A 75 -1.15 26.35 -4.17
C GLU A 75 -0.33 26.76 -5.41
N ARG A 76 0.72 26.01 -5.74
CA ARG A 76 1.51 26.22 -6.96
C ARG A 76 0.66 26.05 -8.23
N GLU A 77 -0.18 25.02 -8.27
CA GLU A 77 -1.12 24.76 -9.37
C GLU A 77 -2.14 25.88 -9.53
N ALA A 78 -2.80 26.29 -8.45
CA ALA A 78 -3.78 27.37 -8.45
C ALA A 78 -3.14 28.69 -8.94
N LYS A 79 -1.93 29.00 -8.46
CA LYS A 79 -1.16 30.17 -8.91
C LYS A 79 -0.85 30.11 -10.41
N ARG A 80 -0.43 28.95 -10.92
CA ARG A 80 -0.14 28.78 -12.35
C ARG A 80 -1.39 28.94 -13.23
N GLN A 81 -2.54 28.47 -12.75
CA GLN A 81 -3.83 28.64 -13.44
C GLN A 81 -4.45 30.04 -13.24
N GLY A 82 -3.89 30.87 -12.35
CA GLY A 82 -4.44 32.19 -12.04
C GLY A 82 -5.78 32.16 -11.28
N ILE A 83 -6.06 31.08 -10.54
CA ILE A 83 -7.30 30.89 -9.80
C ILE A 83 -7.04 30.80 -8.29
N SER A 84 -8.08 31.00 -7.48
CA SER A 84 -8.00 30.74 -6.04
C SER A 84 -7.94 29.24 -5.76
N LEU A 85 -7.31 28.85 -4.65
CA LEU A 85 -7.22 27.45 -4.21
C LEU A 85 -8.61 26.79 -4.09
N SER A 86 -9.62 27.54 -3.60
CA SER A 86 -11.01 27.07 -3.50
C SER A 86 -11.69 26.76 -4.84
N LYS A 87 -11.17 27.31 -5.95
CA LYS A 87 -11.67 27.08 -7.31
C LYS A 87 -10.87 26.00 -8.04
N LEU A 88 -9.75 25.53 -7.46
CA LEU A 88 -8.90 24.53 -8.06
C LEU A 88 -9.66 23.20 -8.16
N LYS A 89 -9.80 22.69 -9.39
CA LYS A 89 -10.36 21.36 -9.66
C LYS A 89 -9.23 20.41 -10.01
N ILE A 90 -8.88 19.54 -9.08
CA ILE A 90 -7.92 18.47 -9.32
C ILE A 90 -8.61 17.39 -10.13
N LYS A 91 -8.08 17.07 -11.31
CA LYS A 91 -8.58 15.93 -12.09
C LYS A 91 -8.13 14.65 -11.41
N SER A 92 -9.03 13.67 -11.29
CA SER A 92 -8.58 12.32 -10.97
C SER A 92 -7.68 11.87 -12.09
N ALA A 93 -6.51 11.34 -11.76
CA ALA A 93 -5.75 10.59 -12.74
C ALA A 93 -6.54 9.33 -13.13
N ASP A 94 -6.45 8.96 -14.40
CA ASP A 94 -6.91 7.67 -14.86
C ASP A 94 -5.80 6.65 -14.59
N TYR A 95 -6.09 5.61 -13.83
CA TYR A 95 -5.12 4.55 -13.54
C TYR A 95 -5.78 3.16 -13.59
N PRO A 96 -5.08 2.14 -14.14
CA PRO A 96 -5.56 0.77 -14.14
C PRO A 96 -5.69 0.23 -12.71
N LYS A 97 -6.81 -0.41 -12.38
CA LYS A 97 -7.08 -0.95 -11.04
C LYS A 97 -6.09 -2.03 -10.59
N ASP A 98 -5.38 -2.65 -11.54
CA ASP A 98 -4.40 -3.71 -11.36
C ASP A 98 -2.95 -3.21 -11.27
N GLU A 99 -2.75 -1.89 -11.40
CA GLU A 99 -1.45 -1.25 -11.25
C GLU A 99 -1.29 -0.60 -9.88
N ARG A 100 -0.07 -0.71 -9.34
CA ARG A 100 0.30 0.06 -8.16
C ARG A 100 0.56 1.49 -8.63
N VAL A 101 -0.25 2.41 -8.15
CA VAL A 101 -0.03 3.82 -8.40
C VAL A 101 1.10 4.29 -7.48
N TYR A 102 2.20 4.71 -8.08
CA TYR A 102 3.26 5.41 -7.37
C TYR A 102 2.96 6.90 -7.43
N TRP A 103 3.22 7.60 -6.33
CA TRP A 103 2.89 9.02 -6.16
C TRP A 103 3.41 9.94 -7.29
N LEU A 104 4.49 9.56 -7.95
CA LEU A 104 5.04 10.26 -9.12
C LEU A 104 4.14 10.22 -10.38
N ALA A 105 3.13 9.36 -10.43
CA ALA A 105 2.26 9.18 -11.59
C ALA A 105 0.92 9.95 -11.51
N LEU A 106 0.71 10.75 -10.45
CA LEU A 106 -0.54 11.48 -10.19
C LEU A 106 -0.42 13.01 -10.33
N ILE A 107 0.72 13.49 -10.82
CA ILE A 107 0.98 14.90 -11.19
C ILE A 107 1.22 14.94 -12.69
#